data_AF-A0A4Q1FTU1-F1
#
_entry.id   AF-A0A4Q1FTU1-F1
#
_cell.length_a   1.000
_cell.length_b   1.000
_cell.length_c   1.000
_cell.angle_alpha   90.00
_cell.angle_beta   90.00
_cell.angle_gamma   90.00
#
_symmetry.space_group_name_H-M   'P 1'
#
loop_
_entity.id
_entity.type
_entity.pdbx_description
1 polymer ?
#
loop_
_entity_poly.entity_id
_entity_poly.type
_entity_poly.pdbx_seq_one_letter_code
_entity_poly.pdbx_strand_id
1 'polypeptide(L)'
;MNIKMKIKFAISLPLLLMAFLVSCEKKYESPGQYEEDLFADERQEGKAYIMDEEECFDGSELVLASSEVKLADSSKGRGKAFFLYKVKSGKVLKTVRDSVLDMPMMFLSPHKLKLQKDSMYLYLKKLEGYRFIAKDRNLKYQWLRGASVYAVKKK
;
A
#
# COMPACT_ATOMS: atom_id res chain seq x y z
N MET A 1 31.75 24.11 72.65
CA MET A 1 31.30 23.34 71.47
C MET A 1 31.59 24.16 70.21
N ASN A 2 32.35 23.58 69.27
CA ASN A 2 33.23 24.26 68.30
C ASN A 2 32.50 25.12 67.22
N ILE A 3 32.79 26.44 67.14
CA ILE A 3 32.15 27.40 66.21
C ILE A 3 32.34 27.00 64.73
N LYS A 4 33.48 26.37 64.40
CA LYS A 4 33.76 25.82 63.06
C LYS A 4 32.77 24.72 62.62
N MET A 5 32.12 24.04 63.55
CA MET A 5 31.14 22.98 63.23
C MET A 5 29.77 23.58 62.88
N LYS A 6 29.35 24.65 63.57
CA LYS A 6 28.06 25.32 63.30
C LYS A 6 28.01 26.02 61.93
N ILE A 7 29.12 26.59 61.47
CA ILE A 7 29.21 27.25 60.15
C ILE A 7 29.14 26.21 59.01
N LYS A 8 29.74 25.03 59.18
CA LYS A 8 29.65 23.93 58.19
C LYS A 8 28.22 23.42 58.03
N PHE A 9 27.47 23.32 59.12
CA PHE A 9 26.04 22.95 59.09
C PHE A 9 25.14 24.06 58.53
N ALA A 10 25.48 25.33 58.77
CA ALA A 10 24.73 26.47 58.23
C ALA A 10 24.88 26.61 56.71
N ILE A 11 25.99 26.16 56.13
CA ILE A 11 26.23 26.19 54.68
C ILE A 11 25.71 24.93 53.98
N SER A 12 25.74 23.76 54.64
CA SER A 12 25.26 22.51 54.03
C SER A 12 23.73 22.45 53.90
N LEU A 13 22.99 23.06 54.83
CA LEU A 13 21.53 23.05 54.85
C LEU A 13 20.88 23.75 53.64
N PRO A 14 21.27 24.98 53.23
CA PRO A 14 20.70 25.61 52.04
C PRO A 14 21.11 24.91 50.74
N LEU A 15 22.29 24.28 50.70
CA LEU A 15 22.77 23.51 49.55
C LEU A 15 21.96 22.22 49.35
N LEU A 16 21.57 21.57 50.44
CA LEU A 16 20.71 20.38 50.42
C LEU A 16 19.27 20.74 50.01
N LEU A 17 18.76 21.90 50.45
CA LEU A 17 17.44 22.41 50.05
C LEU A 17 17.38 22.79 48.56
N MET A 18 18.42 23.41 48.02
CA MET A 18 18.54 23.69 46.57
C MET A 18 18.54 22.39 45.75
N ALA A 19 19.20 21.33 46.21
CA ALA A 19 19.22 20.04 45.51
C ALA A 19 17.83 19.37 45.47
N PHE A 20 17.01 19.53 46.50
CA PHE A 20 15.63 19.03 46.52
C PHE A 20 14.69 19.79 45.57
N LEU A 21 14.92 21.10 45.36
CA LEU A 21 14.08 21.91 44.46
C LEU A 21 14.34 21.63 42.98
N VAL A 22 15.56 21.22 42.60
CA VAL A 22 15.90 20.87 41.20
C VAL A 22 15.42 19.46 40.81
N SER A 23 15.10 18.60 41.78
CA SER A 23 14.67 17.21 41.53
C SER A 23 13.17 17.06 41.21
N CYS A 24 12.39 18.15 41.22
CA CYS A 24 11.01 18.15 40.72
C CYS A 24 10.97 18.36 39.20
N GLU A 25 11.59 17.44 38.46
CA GLU A 25 11.29 17.30 37.03
C GLU A 25 9.89 16.70 36.90
N LYS A 26 8.88 17.57 36.76
CA LYS A 26 7.57 17.13 36.25
C LYS A 26 7.79 16.62 34.83
N LYS A 27 7.90 15.30 34.67
CA LYS A 27 7.80 14.67 33.36
C LYS A 27 6.45 15.06 32.77
N TYR A 28 6.48 15.76 31.64
CA TYR A 28 5.28 16.04 30.86
C TYR A 28 4.78 14.71 30.31
N GLU A 29 3.83 14.09 31.00
CA GLU A 29 3.03 13.02 30.41
C GLU A 29 2.10 13.70 29.42
N SER A 30 2.34 13.45 28.12
CA SER A 30 1.44 13.96 27.09
C SER A 30 0.02 13.44 27.38
N PRO A 31 -1.04 14.23 27.17
CA PRO A 31 -2.42 13.80 27.42
C PRO A 31 -2.89 12.59 26.61
N GLY A 32 -2.05 12.05 25.72
CA GLY A 32 -2.34 10.91 24.85
C GLY A 32 -2.61 9.58 25.56
N GLN A 33 -2.50 9.50 26.90
CA GLN A 33 -3.01 8.35 27.66
C GLN A 33 -4.53 8.17 27.56
N TYR A 34 -5.25 9.20 27.08
CA TYR A 34 -6.69 9.19 26.85
C TYR A 34 -7.05 9.46 25.38
N GLU A 35 -6.18 9.08 24.43
CA GLU A 35 -6.62 8.89 23.04
C GLU A 35 -7.51 7.64 22.98
N GLU A 36 -8.67 7.69 23.64
CA GLU A 36 -9.76 6.77 23.34
C GLU A 36 -10.25 7.13 21.94
N ASP A 37 -9.97 6.23 21.01
CA ASP A 37 -10.44 6.31 19.63
C ASP A 37 -11.97 6.18 19.63
N LEU A 38 -12.67 7.31 19.73
CA LEU A 38 -14.14 7.41 19.75
C LEU A 38 -14.82 6.78 18.53
N PHE A 39 -14.04 6.44 17.50
CA PHE A 39 -14.50 5.83 16.26
C PHE A 39 -14.01 4.40 16.08
N ALA A 40 -13.46 3.77 17.12
CA ALA A 40 -12.98 2.38 17.06
C ALA A 40 -14.09 1.43 16.55
N ASP A 41 -15.32 1.61 17.02
CA ASP A 41 -16.48 0.79 16.64
C ASP A 41 -17.10 1.19 15.28
N GLU A 42 -16.82 2.41 14.80
CA GLU A 42 -17.29 2.90 13.49
C GLU A 42 -16.33 2.56 12.34
N ARG A 43 -15.12 2.06 12.65
CA ARG A 43 -14.23 1.48 11.64
C ARG A 43 -14.80 0.14 11.18
N GLN A 44 -15.80 0.18 10.32
CA GLN A 44 -16.08 -0.93 9.46
C GLN A 44 -14.85 -1.15 8.59
N GLU A 45 -14.04 -2.15 8.93
CA GLU A 45 -13.09 -2.77 8.02
C GLU A 45 -13.91 -3.32 6.85
N GLY A 46 -14.20 -2.46 5.88
CA GLY A 46 -14.80 -2.85 4.62
C GLY A 46 -13.80 -3.76 3.94
N LYS A 47 -13.89 -5.07 4.22
CA LYS A 47 -13.14 -6.09 3.51
C LYS A 47 -13.52 -5.94 2.06
N ALA A 48 -12.62 -5.35 1.27
CA ALA A 48 -12.81 -5.23 -0.16
C ALA A 48 -13.03 -6.63 -0.69
N TYR A 49 -14.20 -6.87 -1.30
CA TYR A 49 -14.53 -8.15 -1.88
C TYR A 49 -13.43 -8.55 -2.89
N ILE A 50 -12.87 -9.74 -2.68
CA ILE A 50 -11.85 -10.34 -3.52
C ILE A 50 -12.55 -11.43 -4.33
N MET A 51 -12.53 -11.28 -5.65
CA MET A 51 -13.11 -12.27 -6.57
C MET A 51 -12.27 -13.53 -6.59
N ASP A 52 -12.93 -14.70 -6.64
CA ASP A 52 -12.26 -15.99 -6.79
C ASP A 52 -11.70 -16.20 -8.21
N GLU A 53 -10.91 -17.26 -8.43
CA GLU A 53 -10.25 -17.55 -9.72
C GLU A 53 -11.27 -17.70 -10.86
N GLU A 54 -12.38 -18.41 -10.61
CA GLU A 54 -13.45 -18.63 -11.58
C GLU A 54 -14.21 -17.32 -11.90
N GLU A 55 -14.55 -16.55 -10.87
CA GLU A 55 -15.20 -15.23 -11.04
C GLU A 55 -14.31 -14.26 -11.81
N CYS A 56 -13.00 -14.27 -11.54
CA CYS A 56 -12.01 -13.49 -12.27
C CYS A 56 -11.95 -13.92 -13.73
N PHE A 57 -11.97 -15.23 -13.99
CA PHE A 57 -11.93 -15.78 -15.34
C PHE A 57 -13.16 -15.38 -16.13
N ASP A 58 -14.35 -15.49 -15.54
CA ASP A 58 -15.63 -15.16 -16.17
C ASP A 58 -15.78 -13.66 -16.42
N GLY A 59 -15.44 -12.82 -15.44
CA GLY A 59 -15.49 -11.36 -15.55
C GLY A 59 -14.43 -10.75 -16.48
N SER A 60 -13.43 -11.52 -16.92
CA SER A 60 -12.35 -11.06 -17.80
C SER A 60 -12.67 -11.24 -19.28
N GLU A 61 -12.35 -10.22 -20.08
CA GLU A 61 -12.35 -10.30 -21.54
C GLU A 61 -11.09 -10.98 -22.08
N LEU A 62 -9.98 -10.83 -21.36
CA LEU A 62 -8.68 -11.39 -21.70
C LEU A 62 -8.03 -11.98 -20.45
N VAL A 63 -7.62 -13.24 -20.53
CA VAL A 63 -6.86 -13.92 -19.48
C VAL A 63 -5.53 -14.38 -20.04
N LEU A 64 -4.44 -13.95 -19.39
CA LEU A 64 -3.06 -14.28 -19.77
C LEU A 64 -2.36 -15.00 -18.63
N ALA A 65 -1.56 -16.01 -18.94
CA ALA A 65 -0.56 -16.54 -18.03
C ALA A 65 0.81 -15.98 -18.41
N SER A 66 1.44 -15.23 -17.50
CA SER A 66 2.76 -14.63 -17.74
C SER A 66 3.57 -14.53 -16.46
N SER A 67 4.88 -14.74 -16.56
CA SER A 67 5.87 -14.44 -15.52
C SER A 67 6.61 -13.12 -15.79
N GLU A 68 6.52 -12.58 -17.00
CA GLU A 68 7.29 -11.40 -17.44
C GLU A 68 6.47 -10.11 -17.40
N VAL A 69 5.99 -9.77 -16.20
CA VAL A 69 5.22 -8.55 -15.95
C VAL A 69 6.07 -7.56 -15.17
N LYS A 70 6.20 -6.33 -15.68
CA LYS A 70 6.95 -5.25 -15.02
C LYS A 70 6.12 -3.98 -14.92
N LEU A 71 6.26 -3.26 -13.81
CA LEU A 71 5.71 -1.91 -13.68
C LEU A 71 6.50 -0.98 -14.62
N ALA A 72 5.80 -0.35 -15.56
CA ALA A 72 6.36 0.58 -16.53
C ALA A 72 6.33 2.02 -16.02
N ASP A 73 5.22 2.44 -15.43
CA ASP A 73 5.02 3.80 -14.94
C ASP A 73 3.93 3.85 -13.86
N SER A 74 3.91 4.91 -13.05
CA SER A 74 2.83 5.17 -12.09
C SER A 74 2.54 6.66 -11.97
N SER A 75 1.27 7.03 -12.03
CA SER A 75 0.82 8.39 -11.74
C SER A 75 0.31 8.47 -10.31
N LYS A 76 0.91 9.37 -9.52
CA LYS A 76 0.52 9.66 -8.13
C LYS A 76 0.26 11.15 -7.87
N GLY A 77 -0.05 11.92 -8.92
CA GLY A 77 -0.25 13.36 -8.84
C GLY A 77 -1.67 13.78 -8.41
N ARG A 78 -2.10 14.98 -8.84
CA ARG A 78 -3.48 15.45 -8.67
C ARG A 78 -4.44 14.59 -9.50
N GLY A 79 -5.13 13.64 -8.85
CA GLY A 79 -6.13 12.78 -9.48
C GLY A 79 -6.12 11.34 -8.96
N LYS A 80 -6.88 10.46 -9.61
CA LYS A 80 -6.88 9.03 -9.30
C LYS A 80 -5.54 8.42 -9.70
N ALA A 81 -4.88 7.77 -8.75
CA ALA A 81 -3.65 7.04 -9.02
C ALA A 81 -3.91 5.90 -10.02
N PHE A 82 -2.96 5.69 -10.92
CA PHE A 82 -2.97 4.55 -11.82
C PHE A 82 -1.55 4.04 -12.04
N PHE A 83 -1.46 2.76 -12.35
CA PHE A 83 -0.21 2.02 -12.53
C PHE A 83 -0.25 1.39 -13.91
N LEU A 84 0.83 1.55 -14.68
CA LEU A 84 0.98 0.96 -15.99
C LEU A 84 1.92 -0.23 -15.90
N TYR A 85 1.46 -1.36 -16.41
CA TYR A 85 2.23 -2.60 -16.42
C TYR A 85 2.49 -3.02 -17.86
N LYS A 86 3.72 -3.48 -18.12
CA LYS A 86 4.14 -4.03 -19.40
C LYS A 86 4.30 -5.55 -19.28
N VAL A 87 3.68 -6.27 -20.20
CA VAL A 87 3.77 -7.72 -20.34
C VAL A 87 4.64 -7.98 -21.57
N LYS A 88 5.78 -8.66 -21.37
CA LYS A 88 6.69 -8.95 -22.48
C LYS A 88 6.27 -10.17 -23.29
N SER A 89 5.91 -11.24 -22.58
CA SER A 89 5.59 -12.54 -23.14
C SER A 89 4.50 -13.18 -22.27
N GLY A 90 3.71 -14.09 -22.83
CA GLY A 90 2.68 -14.78 -22.07
C GLY A 90 1.82 -15.68 -22.96
N LYS A 91 1.17 -16.66 -22.33
CA LYS A 91 0.21 -17.55 -22.99
C LYS A 91 -1.20 -16.99 -22.82
N VAL A 92 -1.94 -16.86 -23.92
CA VAL A 92 -3.37 -16.50 -23.90
C VAL A 92 -4.19 -17.72 -23.52
N LEU A 93 -5.04 -17.57 -22.51
CA LEU A 93 -5.95 -18.63 -22.04
C LEU A 93 -7.40 -18.37 -22.45
N LYS A 94 -7.82 -17.10 -22.40
CA LYS A 94 -9.15 -16.65 -22.82
C LYS A 94 -8.99 -15.34 -23.56
N THR A 95 -9.64 -15.21 -24.72
CA THR A 95 -9.84 -13.94 -25.41
C THR A 95 -11.25 -13.93 -25.97
N VAL A 96 -12.00 -12.86 -25.71
CA VAL A 96 -13.33 -12.64 -26.31
C VAL A 96 -13.22 -12.03 -27.70
N ARG A 97 -12.04 -11.52 -28.09
CA ARG A 97 -11.80 -10.95 -29.41
C ARG A 97 -10.95 -11.91 -30.26
N ASP A 98 -11.33 -12.04 -31.53
CA ASP A 98 -10.58 -12.80 -32.55
C ASP A 98 -9.25 -12.14 -32.95
N SER A 99 -8.87 -11.05 -32.30
CA SER A 99 -7.63 -10.33 -32.59
C SER A 99 -6.44 -11.04 -31.95
N VAL A 100 -5.45 -11.41 -32.76
CA VAL A 100 -4.14 -11.87 -32.29
C VAL A 100 -3.54 -10.79 -31.40
N LEU A 101 -3.27 -11.16 -30.14
CA LEU A 101 -2.70 -10.26 -29.17
C LEU A 101 -1.21 -10.06 -29.47
N ASP A 102 -0.84 -8.86 -29.89
CA ASP A 102 0.54 -8.51 -30.17
C ASP A 102 1.31 -8.20 -28.87
N MET A 103 2.50 -8.78 -28.73
CA MET A 103 3.36 -8.67 -27.55
C MET A 103 4.66 -7.97 -27.95
N PRO A 104 5.19 -7.02 -27.15
CA PRO A 104 4.80 -6.70 -25.77
C PRO A 104 3.59 -5.76 -25.68
N MET A 105 2.69 -6.03 -24.74
CA MET A 105 1.51 -5.20 -24.49
C MET A 105 1.60 -4.45 -23.16
N MET A 106 0.77 -3.41 -23.01
CA MET A 106 0.61 -2.68 -21.75
C MET A 106 -0.85 -2.67 -21.29
N PHE A 107 -1.04 -2.71 -19.97
CA PHE A 107 -2.36 -2.57 -19.35
C PHE A 107 -2.31 -1.61 -18.16
N LEU A 108 -3.47 -1.04 -17.84
CA LEU A 108 -3.63 -0.10 -16.74
C LEU A 108 -4.26 -0.77 -15.52
N SER A 109 -3.72 -0.51 -14.33
CA SER A 109 -4.34 -0.89 -13.06
C SER A 109 -4.64 0.34 -12.21
N PRO A 110 -5.83 0.43 -11.59
CA PRO A 110 -6.14 1.51 -10.65
C PRO A 110 -5.40 1.37 -9.31
N HIS A 111 -4.90 0.18 -8.97
CA HIS A 111 -4.18 -0.08 -7.72
C HIS A 111 -2.86 -0.82 -8.00
N LYS A 112 -1.93 -0.73 -7.05
CA LYS A 112 -0.63 -1.38 -7.18
C LYS A 112 -0.81 -2.89 -7.02
N LEU A 113 -0.54 -3.63 -8.08
CA LEU A 113 -0.58 -5.10 -8.09
C LEU A 113 0.64 -5.69 -7.38
N LYS A 114 0.39 -6.72 -6.57
CA LYS A 114 1.44 -7.55 -5.95
C LYS A 114 1.88 -8.61 -6.96
N LEU A 115 2.82 -8.24 -7.82
CA LEU A 115 3.38 -9.15 -8.82
C LEU A 115 4.17 -10.27 -8.14
N GLN A 116 3.96 -11.50 -8.61
CA GLN A 116 4.73 -12.67 -8.19
C GLN A 116 5.95 -12.87 -9.11
N LYS A 117 6.95 -13.63 -8.67
CA LYS A 117 8.11 -13.98 -9.52
C LYS A 117 7.80 -15.10 -10.51
N ASP A 118 6.87 -15.97 -10.16
CA ASP A 118 6.43 -17.08 -10.98
C ASP A 118 5.35 -16.67 -12.00
N SER A 119 4.96 -17.60 -12.85
CA SER A 119 3.85 -17.40 -13.79
C SER A 119 2.57 -17.12 -13.01
N MET A 120 1.90 -16.02 -13.34
CA MET A 120 0.65 -15.58 -12.72
C MET A 120 -0.43 -15.38 -13.78
N TYR A 121 -1.68 -15.47 -13.36
CA TYR A 121 -2.82 -15.10 -14.19
C TYR A 121 -3.04 -13.59 -14.16
N LEU A 122 -3.26 -13.02 -15.35
CA LEU A 122 -3.62 -11.63 -15.55
C LEU A 122 -5.06 -11.57 -16.05
N TYR A 123 -5.92 -10.97 -15.24
CA TYR A 123 -7.34 -10.82 -15.49
C TYR A 123 -7.63 -9.42 -16.01
N LEU A 124 -7.92 -9.32 -17.30
CA LEU A 124 -8.00 -8.06 -18.02
C LEU A 124 -9.39 -7.83 -18.61
N LYS A 125 -9.89 -6.60 -18.47
CA LYS A 125 -11.10 -6.07 -19.10
C LYS A 125 -10.73 -5.03 -20.17
N LYS A 126 -11.61 -4.71 -21.10
CA LYS A 126 -11.45 -3.55 -21.98
C LYS A 126 -11.20 -2.28 -21.16
N LEU A 127 -10.28 -1.46 -21.64
CA LEU A 127 -10.03 -0.15 -21.04
C LEU A 127 -11.27 0.72 -21.16
N GLU A 128 -11.77 1.18 -20.01
CA GLU A 128 -12.87 2.15 -19.93
C GLU A 128 -12.30 3.48 -19.43
N GLY A 129 -12.30 4.50 -20.31
CA GLY A 129 -11.75 5.83 -20.00
C GLY A 129 -10.31 6.04 -20.49
N TYR A 130 -9.58 6.95 -19.84
CA TYR A 130 -8.17 7.30 -20.13
C TYR A 130 -7.84 7.57 -21.61
N ARG A 131 -8.77 8.18 -22.36
CA ARG A 131 -8.68 8.38 -23.83
C ARG A 131 -7.34 8.95 -24.31
N PHE A 132 -6.78 9.92 -23.59
CA PHE A 132 -5.51 10.56 -23.95
C PHE A 132 -4.31 9.61 -23.83
N ILE A 133 -4.21 8.88 -22.72
CA ILE A 133 -3.12 7.94 -22.47
C ILE A 133 -3.28 6.67 -23.32
N ALA A 134 -4.52 6.27 -23.56
CA ALA A 134 -4.85 5.10 -24.38
C ALA A 134 -4.30 5.22 -25.80
N LYS A 135 -4.41 6.41 -26.41
CA LYS A 135 -3.92 6.66 -27.77
C LYS A 135 -2.39 6.76 -27.82
N ASP A 136 -1.79 7.48 -26.87
CA ASP A 136 -0.33 7.70 -26.82
C ASP A 136 0.46 6.42 -26.51
N ARG A 137 -0.07 5.57 -25.62
CA ARG A 137 0.59 4.35 -25.14
C ARG A 137 -0.02 3.06 -25.70
N ASN A 138 -0.95 3.14 -26.65
CA ASN A 138 -1.68 2.00 -27.23
C ASN A 138 -2.30 1.05 -26.16
N LEU A 139 -2.92 1.63 -25.12
CA LEU A 139 -3.54 0.86 -24.05
C LEU A 139 -4.92 0.38 -24.47
N LYS A 140 -5.12 -0.93 -24.49
CA LYS A 140 -6.39 -1.57 -24.86
C LYS A 140 -7.14 -2.18 -23.68
N TYR A 141 -6.40 -2.51 -22.62
CA TYR A 141 -6.89 -3.29 -21.49
C TYR A 141 -6.62 -2.62 -20.14
N GLN A 142 -7.49 -2.92 -19.18
CA GLN A 142 -7.37 -2.54 -17.78
C GLN A 142 -7.49 -3.76 -16.88
N TRP A 143 -6.90 -3.69 -15.69
CA TRP A 143 -7.02 -4.71 -14.66
C TRP A 143 -8.49 -4.84 -14.20
N LEU A 144 -8.95 -6.07 -14.02
CA LEU A 144 -10.29 -6.34 -13.49
C LEU A 144 -10.39 -5.85 -12.03
N ARG A 145 -11.40 -5.02 -11.74
CA ARG A 145 -11.64 -4.55 -10.37
C ARG A 145 -12.09 -5.72 -9.50
N GLY A 146 -11.41 -5.93 -8.37
CA GLY A 146 -11.69 -7.04 -7.45
C GLY A 146 -10.84 -8.28 -7.69
N ALA A 147 -10.12 -8.36 -8.83
CA ALA A 147 -9.25 -9.49 -9.12
C ALA A 147 -7.95 -9.46 -8.30
N SER A 148 -7.63 -10.58 -7.67
CA SER A 148 -6.32 -10.83 -7.06
C SER A 148 -5.33 -11.41 -8.07
N VAL A 149 -4.04 -11.35 -7.73
CA VAL A 149 -2.98 -11.97 -8.53
C VAL A 149 -2.84 -13.43 -8.11
N TYR A 150 -3.38 -14.32 -8.93
CA TYR A 150 -3.34 -15.77 -8.71
C TYR A 150 -2.11 -16.40 -9.39
N ALA A 151 -1.43 -17.29 -8.67
CA ALA A 151 -0.33 -18.08 -9.22
C ALA A 151 -0.86 -19.14 -10.19
N VAL A 152 -0.17 -19.34 -11.31
CA VAL A 152 -0.48 -20.47 -12.20
C VAL A 152 -0.03 -21.75 -11.51
N LYS A 153 -0.97 -22.64 -11.19
CA LYS A 153 -0.66 -23.96 -10.66
C LYS A 153 0.16 -24.71 -11.72
N LYS A 154 1.42 -25.04 -11.41
CA LYS A 154 2.22 -25.95 -12.24
C LYS A 154 1.52 -27.31 -12.21
N LYS A 155 0.94 -27.71 -13.34
CA LYS A 155 0.50 -29.09 -13.57
C LYS A 155 1.71 -29.95 -13.91
#